data_AF-U6EAE5-F1
#
_entry.id   AF-U6EAE5-F1
#
_cell.length_a   1.000
_cell.length_b   1.000
_cell.length_c   1.000
_cell.angle_alpha   90.00
_cell.angle_beta   90.00
_cell.angle_gamma   90.00
#
_symmetry.space_group_name_H-M   'P 1'
#
loop_
_entity.id
_entity.type
_entity.pdbx_description
1 polymer ?
#
loop_
_entity_poly.entity_id
_entity_poly.type
_entity_poly.pdbx_seq_one_letter_code
_entity_poly.pdbx_strand_id
1 'polypeptide(L)'
;MEVRTIATKGTNFEIGKDLAEIGIKDYDVKLEKYDDPAYKKARQLYMEKNFPTLYERSRGVAEAFNLDPDNNDYDTTALHYDVPTIACSAIYFPASVTENNHPCVCRVLDWYKASMIEMKMKKELPGNTGRKSLSRVAAVEHIPMMDIKHFK
;
A
#
# COMPACT_ATOMS: atom_id res chain seq x y z
N MET A 1 0.74 6.88 -20.96
CA MET A 1 0.81 6.27 -19.62
C MET A 1 2.29 6.08 -19.34
N GLU A 2 2.79 6.71 -18.29
CA GLU A 2 4.19 6.59 -17.87
C GLU A 2 4.22 5.75 -16.61
N VAL A 3 5.10 4.75 -16.55
CA VAL A 3 5.28 3.89 -15.38
C VAL A 3 6.48 4.43 -14.61
N ARG A 4 6.25 4.85 -13.36
CA ARG A 4 7.33 5.28 -12.46
C ARG A 4 7.81 4.08 -11.65
N THR A 5 9.11 3.89 -11.57
CA THR A 5 9.68 2.87 -10.67
C THR A 5 10.08 3.52 -9.35
N ILE A 6 9.63 2.96 -8.23
CA ILE A 6 10.00 3.36 -6.88
C ILE A 6 10.73 2.17 -6.24
N ALA A 7 11.99 2.38 -5.87
CA ALA A 7 12.81 1.38 -5.19
C ALA A 7 13.21 1.90 -3.81
N THR A 8 12.84 1.15 -2.77
CA THR A 8 13.20 1.44 -1.37
C THR A 8 14.06 0.29 -0.85
N LYS A 9 15.14 0.60 -0.14
CA LYS A 9 16.10 -0.38 0.38
C LYS A 9 16.37 -0.13 1.85
N GLY A 10 16.56 -1.19 2.62
CA GLY A 10 16.90 -1.08 4.04
C GLY A 10 16.18 -2.12 4.89
N THR A 11 16.09 -1.83 6.18
CA THR A 11 15.21 -2.50 7.14
C THR A 11 13.74 -2.25 6.79
N ASN A 12 12.81 -3.03 7.33
CA ASN A 12 11.40 -2.74 7.07
C ASN A 12 10.99 -1.38 7.63
N PHE A 13 11.59 -0.96 8.74
CA PHE A 13 11.39 0.37 9.30
C PHE A 13 11.76 1.46 8.28
N GLU A 14 12.97 1.41 7.72
CA GLU A 14 13.42 2.38 6.70
C GLU A 14 12.53 2.34 5.46
N ILE A 15 12.19 1.14 4.97
CA ILE A 15 11.28 0.96 3.83
C ILE A 15 9.92 1.60 4.12
N GLY A 16 9.35 1.40 5.31
CA GLY A 16 8.07 1.97 5.69
C GLY A 16 8.11 3.50 5.74
N LYS A 17 9.19 4.06 6.29
CA LYS A 17 9.43 5.50 6.35
C LYS A 17 9.55 6.11 4.97
N ASP A 18 10.38 5.55 4.10
CA ASP A 18 10.60 6.03 2.73
C ASP A 18 9.28 6.04 1.92
N LEU A 19 8.51 4.95 2.00
CA LEU A 19 7.22 4.84 1.30
C LEU A 19 6.22 5.89 1.79
N ALA A 20 6.17 6.11 3.11
CA ALA A 20 5.28 7.12 3.70
C ALA A 20 5.70 8.54 3.32
N GLU A 21 7.00 8.87 3.34
CA GLU A 21 7.50 10.17 2.91
C GLU A 21 7.18 10.45 1.43
N ILE A 22 7.36 9.46 0.56
CA ILE A 22 6.94 9.55 -0.85
C ILE A 22 5.42 9.73 -0.95
N GLY A 23 4.65 8.95 -0.19
CA GLY A 23 3.19 9.05 -0.13
C GLY A 23 2.70 10.44 0.28
N ILE A 24 3.29 11.03 1.32
CA ILE A 24 2.98 12.37 1.81
C ILE A 24 3.35 13.41 0.76
N LYS A 25 4.61 13.40 0.31
CA LYS A 25 5.17 14.44 -0.56
C LYS A 25 4.57 14.43 -1.95
N ASP A 26 4.53 13.26 -2.57
CA ASP A 26 4.17 13.14 -3.98
C ASP A 26 2.65 12.93 -4.12
N TYR A 27 2.02 12.22 -3.17
CA TYR A 27 0.64 11.73 -3.32
C TYR A 27 -0.36 12.33 -2.33
N ASP A 28 0.07 13.16 -1.35
CA ASP A 28 -0.78 13.71 -0.27
C ASP A 28 -1.58 12.63 0.47
N VAL A 29 -0.97 11.45 0.67
CA VAL A 29 -1.57 10.35 1.43
C VAL A 29 -1.94 10.84 2.83
N LYS A 30 -3.13 10.44 3.28
CA LYS A 30 -3.60 10.59 4.66
C LYS A 30 -3.83 9.20 5.24
N LEU A 31 -3.52 9.05 6.53
CA LEU A 31 -3.83 7.81 7.23
C LEU A 31 -5.30 7.80 7.64
N GLU A 32 -5.91 6.63 7.53
CA GLU A 32 -7.27 6.40 8.00
C GLU A 32 -7.27 6.25 9.52
N LYS A 33 -8.34 6.75 10.15
CA LYS A 33 -8.55 6.55 11.58
C LYS A 33 -9.18 5.19 11.82
N TYR A 34 -8.79 4.55 12.92
CA TYR A 34 -9.54 3.39 13.39
C TYR A 34 -10.88 3.81 13.98
N ASP A 35 -11.93 3.03 13.72
CA ASP A 35 -13.25 3.24 14.30
C ASP A 35 -13.31 2.83 15.78
N ASP A 36 -12.50 1.86 16.21
CA ASP A 36 -12.48 1.31 17.57
C ASP A 36 -11.02 1.19 18.12
N PRO A 37 -10.69 1.90 19.21
CA PRO A 37 -9.40 1.80 19.88
C PRO A 37 -9.06 0.39 20.40
N ALA A 38 -10.05 -0.40 20.81
CA ALA A 38 -9.83 -1.76 21.33
C ALA A 38 -9.39 -2.71 20.20
N TYR A 39 -10.07 -2.64 19.05
CA TYR A 39 -9.67 -3.35 17.84
C TYR A 39 -8.24 -2.99 17.43
N LYS A 40 -7.90 -1.70 17.45
CA LYS A 40 -6.59 -1.21 17.07
C LYS A 40 -5.46 -1.80 17.92
N LYS A 41 -5.62 -1.78 19.25
CA LYS A 41 -4.61 -2.33 20.17
C LYS A 41 -4.43 -3.84 19.95
N ALA A 42 -5.54 -4.57 19.78
CA ALA A 42 -5.50 -5.99 19.46
C ALA A 42 -4.78 -6.25 18.12
N ARG A 43 -5.05 -5.43 17.09
CA ARG A 43 -4.42 -5.52 15.77
C ARG A 43 -2.91 -5.29 15.84
N GLN A 44 -2.44 -4.29 16.60
CA GLN A 44 -1.00 -4.07 16.77
C GLN A 44 -0.30 -5.25 17.44
N LEU A 45 -0.83 -5.74 18.57
CA LEU A 45 -0.27 -6.91 19.27
C LEU A 45 -0.27 -8.15 18.37
N TYR A 46 -1.32 -8.32 17.57
CA TYR A 46 -1.41 -9.40 16.60
C TYR A 46 -0.36 -9.26 15.50
N MET A 47 -0.15 -8.06 14.94
CA MET A 47 0.84 -7.82 13.90
C MET A 47 2.27 -8.01 14.45
N GLU A 48 2.58 -7.49 15.63
CA GLU A 48 3.88 -7.67 16.26
C GLU A 48 4.23 -9.16 16.42
N LYS A 49 3.26 -9.95 16.88
CA LYS A 49 3.46 -11.39 17.12
C LYS A 49 3.47 -12.23 15.83
N ASN A 50 2.57 -11.95 14.89
CA ASN A 50 2.30 -12.86 13.76
C ASN A 50 2.85 -12.35 12.43
N PHE A 51 3.06 -11.04 12.30
CA PHE A 51 3.55 -10.38 11.08
C PHE A 51 4.66 -9.36 11.40
N PRO A 52 5.78 -9.79 12.03
CA PRO A 52 6.79 -8.88 12.57
C PRO A 52 7.41 -7.96 11.50
N THR A 53 7.55 -8.45 10.26
CA THR A 53 8.01 -7.65 9.10
C THR A 53 7.06 -6.49 8.79
N LEU A 54 5.75 -6.74 8.77
CA LEU A 54 4.75 -5.70 8.51
C LEU A 54 4.63 -4.75 9.70
N TYR A 55 4.71 -5.27 10.93
CA TYR A 55 4.74 -4.46 12.13
C TYR A 55 5.93 -3.49 12.10
N GLU A 56 7.14 -3.99 11.84
CA GLU A 56 8.34 -3.16 11.71
C GLU A 56 8.17 -2.08 10.62
N ARG A 57 7.60 -2.45 9.46
CA ARG A 57 7.29 -1.49 8.39
C ARG A 57 6.30 -0.42 8.81
N SER A 58 5.24 -0.80 9.52
CA SER A 58 4.20 0.11 10.01
C SER A 58 4.74 1.13 11.04
N ARG A 59 5.79 0.77 11.78
CA ARG A 59 6.47 1.71 12.69
C ARG A 59 7.24 2.78 11.91
N GLY A 60 7.86 2.41 10.79
CA GLY A 60 8.49 3.37 9.89
C GLY A 60 7.48 4.35 9.29
N VAL A 61 6.28 3.86 8.92
CA VAL A 61 5.17 4.72 8.50
C VAL A 61 4.75 5.67 9.63
N ALA A 62 4.61 5.17 10.87
CA ALA A 62 4.26 6.01 12.02
C ALA A 62 5.26 7.17 12.23
N GLU A 63 6.55 6.87 12.12
CA GLU A 63 7.65 7.86 12.22
C GLU A 63 7.50 8.97 11.16
N ALA A 64 7.25 8.61 9.89
CA ALA A 64 7.10 9.60 8.81
C ALA A 64 5.90 10.54 9.03
N PHE A 65 4.84 10.07 9.69
CA PHE A 65 3.68 10.86 10.06
C PHE A 65 3.81 11.57 11.41
N ASN A 66 4.97 11.49 12.08
CA ASN A 66 5.25 12.04 13.42
C ASN A 66 4.21 11.55 14.47
N LEU A 67 3.85 10.28 14.39
CA LEU A 67 2.91 9.66 15.31
C LEU A 67 3.65 9.13 16.54
N ASP A 68 2.97 9.15 17.69
CA ASP A 68 3.46 8.50 18.90
C ASP A 68 3.73 7.00 18.63
N PRO A 69 4.79 6.38 19.17
CA PRO A 69 5.02 4.94 19.05
C PRO A 69 3.82 4.08 19.49
N ASP A 70 3.07 4.56 20.48
CA ASP A 70 1.85 3.96 20.99
C ASP A 70 0.59 4.52 20.32
N ASN A 71 0.70 5.35 19.26
CA ASN A 71 -0.39 6.02 18.53
C ASN A 71 -1.55 5.06 18.31
N ASN A 72 -2.70 5.34 18.93
CA ASN A 72 -3.90 4.51 18.86
C ASN A 72 -4.92 4.90 17.78
N ASP A 73 -4.64 5.95 17.03
CA ASP A 73 -5.70 6.63 16.29
C ASP A 73 -5.68 6.30 14.80
N TYR A 74 -4.50 6.05 14.23
CA TYR A 74 -4.29 5.92 12.79
C TYR A 74 -3.77 4.55 12.36
N ASP A 75 -4.27 4.03 11.25
CA ASP A 75 -3.76 2.82 10.61
C ASP A 75 -2.50 3.13 9.80
N THR A 76 -1.36 2.64 10.28
CA THR A 76 -0.06 2.77 9.62
C THR A 76 0.30 1.54 8.77
N THR A 77 -0.62 0.58 8.63
CA THR A 77 -0.43 -0.63 7.82
C THR A 77 -0.80 -0.45 6.35
N ALA A 78 -1.43 0.67 6.00
CA ALA A 78 -1.83 1.00 4.64
C ALA A 78 -1.59 2.48 4.30
N LEU A 79 -1.18 2.74 3.06
CA LEU A 79 -1.00 4.08 2.49
C LEU A 79 -1.97 4.25 1.32
N HIS A 80 -3.25 4.44 1.61
CA HIS A 80 -4.28 4.56 0.57
C HIS A 80 -4.14 5.88 -0.21
N TYR A 81 -4.23 5.78 -1.54
CA TYR A 81 -4.25 6.94 -2.45
C TYR A 81 -5.35 6.75 -3.50
N ASP A 82 -6.32 7.67 -3.53
CA ASP A 82 -7.37 7.75 -4.56
C ASP A 82 -8.07 6.40 -4.84
N VAL A 83 -8.41 5.64 -3.78
CA VAL A 83 -8.98 4.29 -3.87
C VAL A 83 -10.52 4.32 -3.76
N PRO A 84 -11.27 4.10 -4.87
CA PRO A 84 -12.70 3.80 -4.84
C PRO A 84 -12.97 2.32 -4.50
N THR A 85 -14.24 1.90 -4.54
CA THR A 85 -14.59 0.48 -4.61
C THR A 85 -13.81 -0.19 -5.74
N ILE A 86 -13.01 -1.17 -5.38
CA ILE A 86 -12.16 -1.90 -6.31
C ILE A 86 -12.96 -3.04 -6.91
N ALA A 87 -13.02 -3.12 -8.25
CA ALA A 87 -13.40 -4.34 -8.94
C ALA A 87 -12.11 -5.01 -9.45
N CYS A 88 -11.98 -6.31 -9.18
CA CYS A 88 -10.89 -7.09 -9.74
C CYS A 88 -11.41 -8.42 -10.23
N SER A 89 -10.82 -8.88 -11.34
CA SER A 89 -11.01 -10.24 -11.84
C SER A 89 -9.66 -10.97 -11.75
N ALA A 90 -9.70 -12.21 -11.29
CA ALA A 90 -8.53 -13.07 -11.21
C ALA A 90 -8.87 -14.44 -11.79
N ILE A 91 -7.95 -15.01 -12.58
CA ILE A 91 -8.07 -16.36 -13.10
C ILE A 91 -6.79 -17.11 -12.76
N TYR A 92 -6.94 -18.36 -12.32
CA TYR A 92 -5.85 -19.30 -12.11
C TYR A 92 -5.97 -20.44 -13.09
N PHE A 93 -4.89 -20.71 -13.83
CA PHE A 93 -4.75 -21.88 -14.67
C PHE A 93 -3.78 -22.86 -13.99
N PRO A 94 -4.23 -24.06 -13.58
CA PRO A 94 -3.31 -25.08 -13.09
C PRO A 94 -2.37 -25.54 -14.23
N ALA A 95 -1.21 -26.08 -13.85
CA ALA A 95 -0.23 -26.62 -14.80
C ALA A 95 -0.84 -27.61 -15.81
N SER A 96 -1.82 -28.41 -15.38
CA SER A 96 -2.45 -29.44 -16.22
C SER A 96 -3.22 -28.92 -17.43
N VAL A 97 -3.51 -27.61 -17.49
CA VAL A 97 -4.26 -27.00 -18.61
C VAL A 97 -3.42 -25.97 -19.37
N THR A 98 -2.13 -25.82 -19.07
CA THR A 98 -1.22 -24.89 -19.75
C THR A 98 -0.26 -25.65 -20.67
N GLU A 99 0.05 -25.08 -21.84
CA GLU A 99 0.91 -25.71 -22.86
C GLU A 99 2.31 -26.06 -22.33
N ASN A 100 2.85 -25.24 -21.43
CA ASN A 100 4.19 -25.42 -20.87
C ASN A 100 4.21 -26.12 -19.50
N ASN A 101 3.08 -26.66 -19.03
CA ASN A 101 2.94 -27.30 -17.71
C ASN A 101 3.33 -26.42 -16.51
N HIS A 102 3.32 -25.09 -16.66
CA HIS A 102 3.54 -24.16 -15.55
C HIS A 102 2.21 -23.50 -15.15
N PRO A 103 1.88 -23.39 -13.86
CA PRO A 103 0.68 -22.70 -13.42
C PRO A 103 0.75 -21.21 -13.79
N CYS A 104 -0.39 -20.61 -14.10
CA CYS A 104 -0.49 -19.20 -14.45
C CYS A 104 -1.55 -18.50 -13.59
N VAL A 105 -1.22 -17.31 -13.09
CA VAL A 105 -2.15 -16.41 -12.40
C VAL A 105 -2.25 -15.14 -13.22
N CYS A 106 -3.47 -14.78 -13.61
CA CYS A 106 -3.77 -13.52 -14.28
C CYS A 106 -4.67 -12.69 -13.38
N ARG A 107 -4.39 -11.40 -13.27
CA ARG A 107 -5.23 -10.45 -12.54
C ARG A 107 -5.42 -9.18 -13.35
N VAL A 108 -6.67 -8.72 -13.40
CA VAL A 108 -7.03 -7.39 -13.88
C VAL A 108 -7.65 -6.64 -12.70
N LEU A 109 -7.16 -5.43 -12.50
CA LEU A 109 -7.70 -4.48 -11.55
C LEU A 109 -8.38 -3.38 -12.37
N ASP A 110 -9.71 -3.35 -12.34
CA ASP A 110 -10.44 -2.30 -13.05
C ASP A 110 -10.28 -1.00 -12.28
N TRP A 111 -9.93 0.07 -13.01
CA TRP A 111 -9.63 1.34 -12.40
C TRP A 111 -10.27 2.50 -13.16
N TYR A 112 -10.72 3.50 -12.41
CA TYR A 112 -11.40 4.65 -12.98
C TYR A 112 -10.39 5.67 -13.53
N LYS A 113 -10.73 6.30 -14.65
CA LYS A 113 -9.97 7.44 -15.18
C LYS A 113 -10.21 8.73 -14.36
N ALA A 114 -11.26 8.74 -13.55
CA ALA A 114 -11.65 9.84 -12.68
C ALA A 114 -11.00 9.68 -11.30
N SER A 115 -10.69 10.80 -10.66
CA SER A 115 -10.38 10.87 -9.23
C SER A 115 -11.62 10.63 -8.36
N MET A 116 -11.42 10.30 -7.09
CA MET A 116 -12.50 10.14 -6.10
C MET A 116 -13.40 11.39 -6.01
N ILE A 117 -12.82 12.58 -6.13
CA ILE A 117 -13.58 13.83 -6.11
C ILE A 117 -14.49 13.94 -7.33
N GLU A 118 -13.99 13.62 -8.53
CA GLU A 118 -14.80 13.62 -9.76
C GLU A 118 -15.92 12.58 -9.70
N MET A 119 -15.64 11.38 -9.14
CA MET A 119 -16.67 10.35 -8.92
C MET A 119 -17.75 10.83 -7.94
N LYS A 120 -17.35 11.44 -6.82
CA LYS A 120 -18.29 11.97 -5.81
C LYS A 120 -19.13 13.13 -6.36
N MET A 121 -18.52 14.02 -7.12
CA MET A 121 -19.16 15.20 -7.68
C MET A 121 -19.94 14.92 -8.99
N LYS A 122 -19.77 13.73 -9.56
CA LYS A 122 -20.38 13.29 -10.84
C LYS A 122 -20.13 14.28 -11.99
N LYS A 123 -18.98 14.95 -11.99
CA LYS A 123 -18.57 15.92 -13.02
C LYS A 123 -17.06 15.91 -13.18
N GLU A 124 -16.59 16.11 -14.40
CA GLU A 124 -15.17 16.36 -14.64
C GLU A 124 -14.80 17.75 -14.09
N LEU A 125 -13.63 17.85 -13.45
CA LEU A 125 -13.12 19.10 -12.92
C LEU A 125 -12.13 19.71 -13.93
N PRO A 126 -12.30 20.98 -14.33
CA PRO A 126 -11.35 21.63 -15.24
C PRO A 126 -9.99 21.83 -14.57
N GLY A 127 -8.91 21.60 -15.34
CA GLY A 127 -7.52 21.70 -14.89
C GLY A 127 -6.97 20.39 -14.29
N ASN A 128 -5.70 20.42 -13.84
CA ASN A 128 -5.04 19.30 -13.15
C ASN A 128 -5.50 19.18 -11.67
N THR A 129 -6.76 19.50 -11.40
CA THR A 129 -7.32 19.69 -10.06
C THR A 129 -7.83 18.39 -9.46
N GLY A 130 -8.16 17.39 -10.28
CA GLY A 130 -8.28 16.00 -9.87
C GLY A 130 -6.97 15.29 -10.17
N ARG A 131 -6.24 14.81 -9.15
CA ARG A 131 -5.05 13.97 -9.34
C ARG A 131 -5.48 12.58 -9.84
N LYS A 132 -5.92 12.51 -11.10
CA LYS A 132 -6.54 11.31 -11.70
C LYS A 132 -5.69 10.07 -11.40
N SER A 133 -6.29 9.05 -10.81
CA SER A 133 -5.56 7.90 -10.30
C SER A 133 -4.69 7.16 -11.35
N LEU A 134 -5.03 7.21 -12.64
CA LEU A 134 -4.26 6.58 -13.72
C LEU A 134 -3.03 7.38 -14.18
N SER A 135 -2.85 8.61 -13.70
CA SER A 135 -1.72 9.45 -14.10
C SER A 135 -0.40 9.03 -13.45
N ARG A 136 -0.41 8.09 -12.49
CA ARG A 136 0.76 7.74 -11.66
C ARG A 136 0.81 6.25 -11.31
N VAL A 137 0.88 5.40 -12.34
CA VAL A 137 1.15 3.97 -12.13
C VAL A 137 2.58 3.81 -11.63
N ALA A 138 2.75 3.21 -10.45
CA ALA A 138 4.05 2.93 -9.88
C ALA A 138 4.35 1.42 -9.84
N ALA A 139 5.51 1.03 -10.33
CA ALA A 139 6.12 -0.25 -10.00
C ALA A 139 6.93 -0.05 -8.71
N VAL A 140 6.53 -0.72 -7.63
CA VAL A 140 7.20 -0.59 -6.33
C VAL A 140 7.97 -1.87 -6.03
N GLU A 141 9.27 -1.72 -5.81
CA GLU A 141 10.17 -2.80 -5.43
C GLU A 141 10.70 -2.58 -4.01
N HIS A 142 10.56 -3.60 -3.16
CA HIS A 142 11.10 -3.61 -1.81
C HIS A 142 12.27 -4.58 -1.75
N ILE A 143 13.44 -4.08 -1.36
CA ILE A 143 14.64 -4.91 -1.22
C ILE A 143 15.04 -4.91 0.25
N PRO A 144 14.47 -5.83 1.06
CA PRO A 144 14.79 -5.91 2.48
C PRO A 144 16.22 -6.44 2.66
N MET A 145 17.00 -5.81 3.53
CA MET A 145 18.27 -6.39 3.98
C MET A 145 17.98 -7.51 4.98
N MET A 146 18.29 -8.75 4.63
CA MET A 146 18.11 -9.89 5.55
C MET A 146 19.12 -9.81 6.69
N ASP A 147 18.62 -9.83 7.92
CA ASP A 147 19.45 -10.07 9.10
C ASP A 147 19.75 -11.59 9.17
N ILE A 148 21.01 -11.98 8.92
CA ILE A 148 21.46 -13.38 8.74
C ILE A 148 21.35 -14.23 10.04
N LYS A 149 20.65 -13.76 11.07
CA LYS A 149 20.71 -14.32 12.43
C LYS A 149 19.80 -15.51 12.72
N HIS A 150 18.94 -15.95 11.78
CA HIS A 150 17.93 -16.98 12.04
C HIS A 150 18.01 -18.25 11.18
N PHE A 151 19.13 -18.50 10.51
CA PHE A 151 19.45 -19.85 10.03
C PHE A 151 20.46 -20.50 11.00
N LYS A 152 19.92 -21.24 11.97
CA LYS A 152 20.64 -22.29 12.72
C LYS A 152 19.93 -23.61 12.49
#